data_AF-A0A6N7CYS6-F1
#
_entry.id   AF-A0A6N7CYS6-F1
#
_cell.length_a   1.000
_cell.length_b   1.000
_cell.length_c   1.000
_cell.angle_alpha   90.00
_cell.angle_beta   90.00
_cell.angle_gamma   90.00
#
_symmetry.space_group_name_H-M   'P 1'
#
loop_
_entity.id
_entity.type
_entity.pdbx_description
1 polymer ?
#
loop_
_entity_poly.entity_id
_entity_poly.type
_entity_poly.pdbx_seq_one_letter_code
_entity_poly.pdbx_strand_id
1 'polypeptide(L)'
;MSITRCVDLSAARWLEQRHEHWSRLAARGPVAFDKYARLRFIPDPTYPAQTEGDAQRDPEGLTDNEQLGVVLAELAHYTGTPDDCYFCIWDGWPSFTADDPTPKISIPGRDYFLFHGTLADVADWDAQIKTLLDDIEAPTPAFVWPSDHAWCVTCDVDPHFASIGASPDAIDRLVADSRIDVVVDDPDIEPPYYSYRGSGAG
;
A
#
# COMPACT_ATOMS: atom_id res chain seq x y z
N MET A 1 12.06 -17.31 -4.09
CA MET A 1 11.99 -16.02 -3.39
C MET A 1 12.89 -15.05 -4.11
N SER A 2 12.33 -14.17 -4.94
CA SER A 2 13.08 -13.13 -5.66
C SER A 2 13.06 -11.79 -4.94
N ILE A 3 12.20 -11.61 -3.93
CA ILE A 3 12.16 -10.37 -3.16
C ILE A 3 13.46 -10.21 -2.37
N THR A 4 14.14 -9.09 -2.59
CA THR A 4 15.42 -8.76 -1.93
C THR A 4 15.41 -7.33 -1.42
N ARG A 5 16.19 -7.06 -0.36
CA ARG A 5 16.40 -5.70 0.14
C ARG A 5 17.31 -4.92 -0.81
N CYS A 6 16.92 -3.68 -1.11
CA CYS A 6 17.71 -2.78 -1.94
C CYS A 6 18.80 -2.08 -1.10
N VAL A 7 19.98 -1.94 -1.70
CA VAL A 7 21.06 -1.06 -1.18
C VAL A 7 21.18 0.24 -1.98
N ASP A 8 20.82 0.20 -3.27
CA ASP A 8 20.63 1.40 -4.08
C ASP A 8 19.15 1.80 -4.02
N LEU A 9 18.90 3.05 -3.61
CA LEU A 9 17.57 3.61 -3.43
C LEU A 9 17.14 4.50 -4.58
N SER A 10 17.92 4.55 -5.67
CA SER A 10 17.66 5.42 -6.81
C SER A 10 16.26 5.25 -7.41
N ALA A 11 15.72 4.02 -7.39
CA ALA A 11 14.37 3.69 -7.86
C ALA A 11 13.23 4.34 -7.06
N ALA A 12 13.48 4.80 -5.84
CA ALA A 12 12.48 5.44 -4.99
C ALA A 12 12.58 6.97 -4.95
N ARG A 13 13.58 7.57 -5.64
CA ARG A 13 13.81 9.03 -5.63
C ARG A 13 12.61 9.84 -6.09
N TRP A 14 11.79 9.27 -6.97
CA TRP A 14 10.59 9.95 -7.46
C TRP A 14 9.53 10.14 -6.36
N LEU A 15 9.49 9.27 -5.35
CA LEU A 15 8.66 9.43 -4.16
C LEU A 15 9.22 10.51 -3.21
N GLU A 16 10.53 10.53 -2.99
CA GLU A 16 11.18 11.53 -2.12
C GLU A 16 11.06 12.97 -2.65
N GLN A 17 10.93 13.13 -3.97
CA GLN A 17 10.84 14.43 -4.65
C GLN A 17 9.40 14.95 -4.77
N ARG A 18 8.42 14.23 -4.23
CA ARG A 18 7.02 14.66 -4.21
C ARG A 18 6.84 15.92 -3.37
N HIS A 19 5.92 16.77 -3.81
CA HIS A 19 5.67 18.10 -3.20
C HIS A 19 4.44 18.08 -2.30
N GLU A 20 3.67 17.00 -2.35
CA GLU A 20 2.54 16.74 -1.48
C GLU A 20 2.93 16.79 0.00
N HIS A 21 2.01 17.23 0.84
CA HIS A 21 2.20 17.12 2.29
C HIS A 21 2.41 15.65 2.66
N TRP A 22 3.38 15.40 3.54
CA TRP A 22 3.86 14.05 3.81
C TRP A 22 2.77 13.08 4.26
N SER A 23 1.83 13.54 5.09
CA SER A 23 0.75 12.70 5.61
C SER A 23 -0.20 12.26 4.50
N ARG A 24 -0.42 13.12 3.51
CA ARG A 24 -1.17 12.76 2.31
C ARG A 24 -0.37 11.78 1.47
N LEU A 25 0.93 12.02 1.27
CA LEU A 25 1.75 11.14 0.45
C LEU A 25 1.79 9.73 1.04
N ALA A 26 1.96 9.61 2.35
CA ALA A 26 1.90 8.36 3.08
C ALA A 26 0.55 7.66 2.91
N ALA A 27 -0.58 8.33 3.19
CA ALA A 27 -1.89 7.69 3.21
C ALA A 27 -2.55 7.50 1.82
N ARG A 28 -2.27 8.40 0.87
CA ARG A 28 -3.02 8.55 -0.39
C ARG A 28 -2.15 8.40 -1.64
N GLY A 29 -0.85 8.29 -1.46
CA GLY A 29 0.10 8.16 -2.55
C GLY A 29 0.31 9.44 -3.35
N PRO A 30 1.19 9.37 -4.37
CA PRO A 30 1.54 10.49 -5.21
C PRO A 30 0.45 10.81 -6.24
N VAL A 31 0.22 12.10 -6.49
CA VAL A 31 -0.66 12.58 -7.57
C VAL A 31 0.12 12.63 -8.87
N ALA A 32 0.24 11.49 -9.54
CA ALA A 32 1.01 11.32 -10.77
C ALA A 32 0.33 10.46 -11.85
N PHE A 33 -0.87 9.94 -11.59
CA PHE A 33 -1.60 9.01 -12.45
C PHE A 33 -2.91 9.62 -12.97
N ASP A 34 -3.43 9.02 -14.04
CA ASP A 34 -4.62 9.51 -14.75
C ASP A 34 -5.93 9.27 -13.99
N LYS A 35 -6.01 8.21 -13.18
CA LYS A 35 -7.21 7.85 -12.42
C LYS A 35 -6.85 7.18 -11.08
N TYR A 36 -7.73 7.34 -10.10
CA TYR A 36 -7.53 6.82 -8.75
C TYR A 36 -8.72 5.97 -8.27
N ALA A 37 -8.41 5.03 -7.39
CA ALA A 37 -9.36 4.23 -6.65
C ALA A 37 -8.83 3.92 -5.25
N ARG A 38 -9.70 3.43 -4.38
CA ARG A 38 -9.35 2.86 -3.08
C ARG A 38 -9.76 1.40 -3.03
N LEU A 39 -8.83 0.53 -2.65
CA LEU A 39 -9.14 -0.80 -2.14
C LEU A 39 -9.50 -0.65 -0.66
N ARG A 40 -10.75 -0.93 -0.32
CA ARG A 40 -11.28 -0.84 1.03
C ARG A 40 -11.12 -2.19 1.74
N PHE A 41 -10.18 -2.28 2.69
CA PHE A 41 -10.03 -3.50 3.50
C PHE A 41 -11.27 -3.75 4.37
N ILE A 42 -11.91 -2.66 4.80
CA ILE A 42 -13.25 -2.62 5.37
C ILE A 42 -14.06 -1.51 4.71
N PRO A 43 -15.41 -1.59 4.69
CA PRO A 43 -16.24 -0.55 4.09
C PRO A 43 -16.01 0.84 4.68
N ASP A 44 -16.41 1.89 3.95
CA ASP A 44 -16.35 3.24 4.51
C ASP A 44 -17.34 3.42 5.68
N PRO A 45 -17.03 4.28 6.67
CA PRO A 45 -17.96 4.58 7.75
C PRO A 45 -19.27 5.16 7.22
N THR A 46 -20.38 4.74 7.81
CA THR A 46 -21.74 5.08 7.38
C THR A 46 -22.43 6.08 8.30
N TYR A 47 -21.83 6.40 9.45
CA TYR A 47 -22.33 7.39 10.39
C TYR A 47 -21.18 8.10 11.14
N PRO A 48 -21.40 9.33 11.65
CA PRO A 48 -20.39 10.07 12.40
C PRO A 48 -19.90 9.32 13.64
N ALA A 49 -18.61 9.47 13.97
CA ALA A 49 -17.97 8.85 15.14
C ALA A 49 -17.94 7.31 15.13
N GLN A 50 -18.25 6.66 14.00
CA GLN A 50 -18.06 5.23 13.84
C GLN A 50 -16.57 4.86 14.03
N THR A 51 -16.30 3.77 14.72
CA THR A 51 -14.95 3.23 14.92
C THR A 51 -14.72 2.02 14.03
N GLU A 52 -13.46 1.70 13.71
CA GLU A 52 -13.14 0.52 12.89
C GLU A 52 -13.63 -0.78 13.51
N GLY A 53 -13.67 -0.87 14.85
CA GLY A 53 -14.21 -2.03 15.56
C GLY A 53 -15.71 -2.26 15.34
N ASP A 54 -16.43 -1.25 14.83
CA ASP A 54 -17.84 -1.37 14.44
C ASP A 54 -17.98 -1.87 12.99
N ALA A 55 -16.90 -1.96 12.22
CA ALA A 55 -16.93 -2.44 10.85
C ALA A 55 -17.11 -3.96 10.83
N GLN A 56 -18.05 -4.43 10.01
CA GLN A 56 -18.26 -5.85 9.80
C GLN A 56 -17.15 -6.37 8.88
N ARG A 57 -16.23 -7.18 9.44
CA ARG A 57 -15.32 -8.02 8.64
C ARG A 57 -15.96 -9.39 8.44
N ASP A 58 -15.81 -9.95 7.24
CA ASP A 58 -16.10 -11.36 7.00
C ASP A 58 -14.96 -12.19 7.62
N PRO A 59 -15.22 -13.03 8.64
CA PRO A 59 -14.18 -13.86 9.24
C PRO A 59 -13.58 -14.90 8.29
N GLU A 60 -14.28 -15.25 7.20
CA GLU A 60 -13.79 -16.13 6.13
C GLU A 60 -13.31 -15.34 4.90
N GLY A 61 -13.30 -14.01 4.98
CA GLY A 61 -12.85 -13.12 3.92
C GLY A 61 -11.33 -13.06 3.80
N LEU A 62 -10.88 -12.45 2.69
CA LEU A 62 -9.45 -12.22 2.44
C LEU A 62 -8.86 -11.24 3.46
N THR A 63 -7.66 -11.55 3.95
CA THR A 63 -6.83 -10.63 4.71
C THR A 63 -6.41 -9.42 3.88
N ASP A 64 -5.94 -8.36 4.53
CA ASP A 64 -5.50 -7.13 3.85
C ASP A 64 -4.40 -7.41 2.82
N ASN A 65 -3.42 -8.27 3.16
CA ASN A 65 -2.35 -8.70 2.23
C ASN A 65 -2.91 -9.54 1.06
N GLU A 66 -3.88 -10.41 1.29
CA GLU A 66 -4.52 -11.20 0.22
C GLU A 66 -5.34 -10.31 -0.72
N GLN A 67 -6.07 -9.31 -0.19
CA GLN A 67 -6.77 -8.31 -1.00
C GLN A 67 -5.78 -7.48 -1.84
N LEU A 68 -4.65 -7.06 -1.25
CA LEU A 68 -3.56 -6.41 -1.98
C LEU A 68 -3.02 -7.31 -3.10
N GLY A 69 -2.83 -8.60 -2.80
CA GLY A 69 -2.36 -9.59 -3.77
C GLY A 69 -3.27 -9.70 -4.99
N VAL A 70 -4.59 -9.67 -4.79
CA VAL A 70 -5.56 -9.64 -5.90
C VAL A 70 -5.39 -8.37 -6.75
N VAL A 71 -5.26 -7.20 -6.12
CA VAL A 71 -5.04 -5.93 -6.84
C VAL A 71 -3.75 -5.97 -7.65
N LEU A 72 -2.64 -6.39 -7.04
CA LEU A 72 -1.32 -6.43 -7.68
C LEU A 72 -1.26 -7.44 -8.83
N ALA A 73 -1.97 -8.57 -8.70
CA ALA A 73 -2.12 -9.54 -9.80
C ALA A 73 -2.85 -8.95 -11.01
N GLU A 74 -3.92 -8.17 -10.80
CA GLU A 74 -4.61 -7.49 -11.91
C GLU A 74 -3.75 -6.37 -12.50
N LEU A 75 -3.09 -5.56 -11.67
CA LEU A 75 -2.21 -4.47 -12.11
C LEU A 75 -0.97 -4.95 -12.88
N ALA A 76 -0.57 -6.22 -12.73
CA ALA A 76 0.51 -6.82 -13.52
C ALA A 76 0.24 -6.82 -15.03
N HIS A 77 -1.03 -6.78 -15.43
CA HIS A 77 -1.43 -6.69 -16.85
C HIS A 77 -1.32 -5.26 -17.42
N TYR A 78 -1.11 -4.26 -16.56
CA TYR A 78 -1.10 -2.84 -16.90
C TYR A 78 0.27 -2.18 -16.71
N THR A 79 1.33 -2.97 -16.81
CA THR A 79 2.73 -2.51 -16.82
C THR A 79 3.53 -3.29 -17.87
N GLY A 80 4.54 -2.63 -18.45
CA GLY A 80 5.53 -3.28 -19.32
C GLY A 80 6.64 -3.99 -18.53
N THR A 81 6.71 -3.80 -17.22
CA THR A 81 7.81 -4.28 -16.36
C THR A 81 7.29 -5.06 -15.13
N PRO A 82 6.48 -6.12 -15.30
CA PRO A 82 5.91 -6.88 -14.17
C PRO A 82 6.95 -7.65 -13.35
N ASP A 83 8.12 -7.93 -13.93
CA ASP A 83 9.24 -8.61 -13.26
C ASP A 83 10.24 -7.64 -12.60
N ASP A 84 9.94 -6.33 -12.62
CA ASP A 84 10.81 -5.28 -12.10
C ASP A 84 9.98 -4.30 -11.28
N CYS A 85 9.64 -4.72 -10.05
CA CYS A 85 8.77 -4.01 -9.13
C CYS A 85 9.46 -3.73 -7.80
N TYR A 86 9.04 -2.64 -7.18
CA TYR A 86 9.57 -2.14 -5.93
C TYR A 86 8.50 -2.10 -4.86
N PHE A 87 8.91 -2.40 -3.62
CA PHE A 87 8.04 -2.45 -2.46
C PHE A 87 8.69 -1.67 -1.32
N CYS A 88 7.97 -0.70 -0.76
CA CYS A 88 8.38 -0.05 0.49
C CYS A 88 7.69 -0.72 1.67
N ILE A 89 8.44 -1.00 2.73
CA ILE A 89 7.87 -1.45 4.00
C ILE A 89 8.26 -0.43 5.07
N TRP A 90 7.28 0.03 5.84
CA TRP A 90 7.50 1.00 6.90
C TRP A 90 8.42 0.45 7.98
N ASP A 91 9.42 1.22 8.37
CA ASP A 91 10.42 0.78 9.34
C ASP A 91 9.89 0.68 10.78
N GLY A 92 8.66 1.15 11.04
CA GLY A 92 7.97 1.05 12.32
C GLY A 92 7.30 -0.29 12.58
N TRP A 93 7.30 -1.22 11.62
CA TRP A 93 6.88 -2.59 11.86
C TRP A 93 7.83 -3.32 12.84
N PRO A 94 7.33 -4.18 13.74
CA PRO A 94 8.16 -4.91 14.72
C PRO A 94 9.26 -5.78 14.10
N SER A 95 9.11 -6.13 12.82
CA SER A 95 10.09 -6.88 12.02
C SER A 95 11.43 -6.17 11.83
N PHE A 96 11.50 -4.87 12.14
CA PHE A 96 12.71 -4.08 12.00
C PHE A 96 13.21 -3.55 13.33
N THR A 97 14.53 -3.53 13.48
CA THR A 97 15.19 -2.96 14.66
C THR A 97 15.71 -1.56 14.36
N ALA A 98 15.83 -0.75 15.41
CA ALA A 98 16.34 0.62 15.29
C ALA A 98 17.80 0.70 14.81
N ASP A 99 18.57 -0.38 14.97
CA ASP A 99 19.98 -0.50 14.57
C ASP A 99 20.20 -1.22 13.22
N ASP A 100 19.13 -1.52 12.48
CA ASP A 100 19.24 -2.10 11.13
C ASP A 100 20.07 -1.18 10.22
N PRO A 101 21.22 -1.64 9.69
CA PRO A 101 22.14 -0.81 8.91
C PRO A 101 21.68 -0.60 7.46
N THR A 102 20.59 -1.23 7.03
CA THR A 102 20.09 -1.14 5.65
C THR A 102 19.64 0.30 5.36
N PRO A 103 20.00 0.86 4.19
CA PRO A 103 19.58 2.22 3.86
C PRO A 103 18.06 2.31 3.72
N LYS A 104 17.50 3.45 4.11
CA LYS A 104 16.06 3.75 4.07
C LYS A 104 15.79 4.91 3.12
N ILE A 105 14.63 4.90 2.50
CA ILE A 105 14.06 6.09 1.86
C ILE A 105 13.29 6.87 2.92
N SER A 106 13.25 8.19 2.79
CA SER A 106 12.55 9.05 3.75
C SER A 106 11.59 9.99 3.05
N ILE A 107 10.33 9.94 3.44
CA ILE A 107 9.42 11.08 3.30
C ILE A 107 9.29 11.72 4.68
N PRO A 108 8.94 13.02 4.81
CA PRO A 108 8.85 13.61 6.14
C PRO A 108 7.91 12.80 7.05
N GLY A 109 8.35 12.42 8.26
CA GLY A 109 7.54 11.65 9.21
C GLY A 109 7.45 10.14 9.00
N ARG A 110 7.99 9.57 7.91
CA ARG A 110 8.01 8.12 7.65
C ARG A 110 9.30 7.69 6.94
N ASP A 111 9.95 6.65 7.46
CA ASP A 111 11.07 6.00 6.81
C ASP A 111 10.67 4.60 6.33
N TYR A 112 11.18 4.18 5.18
CA TYR A 112 10.86 2.88 4.60
C TYR A 112 12.10 2.14 4.14
N PHE A 113 12.11 0.82 4.35
CA PHE A 113 13.02 -0.06 3.64
C PHE A 113 12.48 -0.33 2.25
N LEU A 114 13.37 -0.28 1.26
CA LEU A 114 13.04 -0.59 -0.13
C LEU A 114 13.41 -2.04 -0.45
N PHE A 115 12.49 -2.73 -1.09
CA PHE A 115 12.65 -4.09 -1.60
C PHE A 115 12.40 -4.10 -3.11
N HIS A 116 12.99 -5.06 -3.79
CA HIS A 116 12.83 -5.29 -5.22
C HIS A 116 12.44 -6.75 -5.47
N GLY A 117 11.55 -6.98 -6.42
CA GLY A 117 11.08 -8.31 -6.80
C GLY A 117 10.13 -8.27 -8.00
N THR A 118 9.42 -9.38 -8.22
CA THR A 118 8.42 -9.51 -9.30
C THR A 118 6.99 -9.43 -8.76
N LEU A 119 6.02 -9.10 -9.61
CA LEU A 119 4.61 -9.18 -9.19
C LEU A 119 4.13 -10.61 -8.97
N ALA A 120 4.77 -11.59 -9.62
CA ALA A 120 4.49 -13.01 -9.37
C ALA A 120 4.85 -13.42 -7.93
N ASP A 121 5.84 -12.77 -7.31
CA ASP A 121 6.23 -13.03 -5.92
C ASP A 121 5.15 -12.65 -4.90
N VAL A 122 4.28 -11.70 -5.26
CA VAL A 122 3.24 -11.19 -4.36
C VAL A 122 2.20 -12.25 -4.01
N ALA A 123 1.98 -13.25 -4.88
CA ALA A 123 1.06 -14.34 -4.61
C ALA A 123 1.39 -15.10 -3.30
N ASP A 124 2.66 -15.14 -2.93
CA ASP A 124 3.17 -15.75 -1.70
C ASP A 124 3.79 -14.69 -0.75
N TRP A 125 3.36 -13.42 -0.84
CA TRP A 125 3.94 -12.28 -0.08
C TRP A 125 4.20 -12.63 1.37
N ASP A 126 3.18 -13.14 2.06
CA ASP A 126 3.25 -13.51 3.47
C ASP A 126 4.37 -14.49 3.79
N ALA A 127 4.47 -15.57 3.02
CA ALA A 127 5.46 -16.61 3.23
C ALA A 127 6.88 -16.10 2.92
N GLN A 128 7.03 -15.31 1.86
CA GLN A 128 8.32 -14.75 1.44
C GLN A 128 8.84 -13.73 2.44
N ILE A 129 8.00 -12.78 2.87
CA ILE A 129 8.42 -11.71 3.76
C ILE A 129 8.67 -12.21 5.18
N LYS A 130 7.85 -13.13 5.71
CA LYS A 130 8.14 -13.80 7.01
C LYS A 130 9.51 -14.45 7.01
N THR A 131 9.84 -15.16 5.93
CA THR A 131 11.14 -15.81 5.77
C THR A 131 12.28 -14.78 5.62
N LEU A 132 12.06 -13.72 4.85
CA LEU A 132 13.06 -12.68 4.59
C LEU A 132 13.41 -11.87 5.85
N LEU A 133 12.41 -11.58 6.67
CA LEU A 133 12.54 -10.75 7.87
C LEU A 133 12.75 -11.57 9.15
N ASP A 134 12.71 -12.91 9.06
CA ASP A 134 12.75 -13.82 10.21
C ASP A 134 11.69 -13.47 11.27
N ASP A 135 10.45 -13.24 10.80
CA ASP A 135 9.32 -12.81 11.63
C ASP A 135 8.09 -13.71 11.43
N ILE A 136 7.15 -13.66 12.37
CA ILE A 136 5.91 -14.43 12.38
C ILE A 136 4.80 -13.79 11.55
N GLU A 137 4.87 -12.47 11.32
CA GLU A 137 3.90 -11.69 10.57
C GLU A 137 4.60 -10.97 9.41
N ALA A 138 3.96 -10.95 8.24
CA ALA A 138 4.48 -10.22 7.09
C ALA A 138 3.86 -8.83 7.08
N PRO A 139 4.66 -7.76 7.23
CA PRO A 139 4.13 -6.41 7.10
C PRO A 139 3.55 -6.16 5.71
N THR A 140 2.44 -5.44 5.66
CA THR A 140 1.85 -4.95 4.41
C THR A 140 2.78 -3.93 3.76
N PRO A 141 3.02 -3.99 2.43
CA PRO A 141 3.86 -3.00 1.77
C PRO A 141 3.15 -1.64 1.73
N ALA A 142 3.85 -0.60 2.18
CA ALA A 142 3.35 0.77 2.23
C ALA A 142 3.27 1.44 0.85
N PHE A 143 4.19 1.08 -0.06
CA PHE A 143 4.13 1.49 -1.46
C PHE A 143 4.52 0.32 -2.34
N VAL A 144 3.87 0.19 -3.50
CA VAL A 144 4.23 -0.77 -4.54
C VAL A 144 4.13 -0.10 -5.90
N TRP A 145 5.17 -0.23 -6.73
CA TRP A 145 5.18 0.29 -8.10
C TRP A 145 6.11 -0.52 -9.02
N PRO A 146 5.80 -0.62 -10.33
CA PRO A 146 6.71 -1.16 -11.34
C PRO A 146 7.73 -0.11 -11.80
N SER A 147 8.88 -0.54 -12.34
CA SER A 147 9.96 0.35 -12.74
C SER A 147 9.60 1.34 -13.87
N ASP A 148 8.58 1.02 -14.67
CA ASP A 148 7.99 1.93 -15.66
C ASP A 148 7.01 2.97 -15.09
N HIS A 149 6.74 2.93 -13.77
CA HIS A 149 5.79 3.79 -13.06
C HIS A 149 4.39 3.81 -13.69
N ALA A 150 3.94 2.70 -14.28
CA ALA A 150 2.60 2.63 -14.88
C ALA A 150 1.46 2.78 -13.87
N TRP A 151 1.71 2.43 -12.59
CA TRP A 151 0.77 2.55 -11.49
C TRP A 151 1.51 2.63 -10.15
N CYS A 152 0.80 3.00 -9.07
CA CYS A 152 1.30 2.91 -7.70
C CYS A 152 0.16 2.51 -6.77
N VAL A 153 0.41 1.55 -5.88
CA VAL A 153 -0.44 1.21 -4.74
C VAL A 153 0.21 1.79 -3.48
N THR A 154 -0.59 2.46 -2.64
CA THR A 154 -0.14 3.07 -1.39
C THR A 154 -1.02 2.60 -0.24
N CYS A 155 -0.43 2.04 0.81
CA CYS A 155 -1.11 1.42 1.94
C CYS A 155 -0.43 1.82 3.25
N ASP A 156 -0.76 3.00 3.79
CA ASP A 156 -0.27 3.39 5.12
C ASP A 156 -1.01 2.60 6.22
N VAL A 157 -0.43 2.57 7.41
CA VAL A 157 -1.02 1.88 8.57
C VAL A 157 -2.20 2.63 9.20
N ASP A 158 -2.36 3.91 8.87
CA ASP A 158 -3.38 4.78 9.45
C ASP A 158 -4.79 4.61 8.79
N PRO A 159 -4.95 4.63 7.45
CA PRO A 159 -6.25 4.44 6.79
C PRO A 159 -6.69 2.98 6.71
N HIS A 160 -8.01 2.76 6.67
CA HIS A 160 -8.63 1.44 6.49
C HIS A 160 -8.66 0.94 5.03
N PHE A 161 -7.92 1.60 4.14
CA PHE A 161 -7.89 1.35 2.70
C PHE A 161 -6.49 1.54 2.14
N ALA A 162 -6.21 0.91 1.00
CA ALA A 162 -5.08 1.25 0.15
C ALA A 162 -5.55 2.16 -1.01
N SER A 163 -4.74 3.18 -1.35
CA SER A 163 -4.96 4.04 -2.51
C SER A 163 -4.25 3.48 -3.74
N ILE A 164 -4.86 3.62 -4.90
CA ILE A 164 -4.36 3.08 -6.17
C ILE A 164 -4.41 4.21 -7.19
N GLY A 165 -3.27 4.58 -7.75
CA GLY A 165 -3.17 5.45 -8.91
C GLY A 165 -2.73 4.65 -10.13
N ALA A 166 -3.49 4.70 -11.23
CA ALA A 166 -3.18 3.93 -12.44
C ALA A 166 -3.84 4.57 -13.69
N SER A 167 -3.74 3.88 -14.83
CA SER A 167 -4.49 4.22 -16.04
C SER A 167 -6.00 4.00 -15.85
N PRO A 168 -6.86 4.65 -16.66
CA PRO A 168 -8.31 4.48 -16.55
C PRO A 168 -8.76 3.02 -16.72
N ASP A 169 -8.19 2.30 -17.69
CA ASP A 169 -8.53 0.90 -17.97
C ASP A 169 -8.17 -0.04 -16.80
N ALA A 170 -7.06 0.22 -16.12
CA ALA A 170 -6.65 -0.54 -14.93
C ALA A 170 -7.62 -0.33 -13.77
N ILE A 171 -7.97 0.93 -13.50
CA ILE A 171 -8.93 1.27 -12.44
C ILE A 171 -10.32 0.69 -12.74
N ASP A 172 -10.80 0.81 -13.98
CA ASP A 172 -12.12 0.26 -14.37
C ASP A 172 -12.16 -1.26 -14.22
N ARG A 173 -11.06 -1.95 -14.54
CA ARG A 173 -10.93 -3.39 -14.35
C ARG A 173 -10.98 -3.78 -12.87
N LEU A 174 -10.28 -3.05 -12.00
CA LEU A 174 -10.27 -3.29 -10.55
C LEU A 174 -11.63 -3.04 -9.91
N VAL A 175 -12.31 -1.94 -10.27
CA VAL A 175 -13.65 -1.61 -9.77
C VAL A 175 -14.69 -2.67 -10.19
N ALA A 176 -14.48 -3.32 -11.34
CA ALA A 176 -15.34 -4.40 -11.81
C ALA A 176 -15.04 -5.77 -11.16
N ASP A 177 -13.98 -5.91 -10.36
CA ASP A 177 -13.58 -7.18 -9.79
C ASP A 177 -14.31 -7.49 -8.47
N SER A 178 -15.20 -8.48 -8.50
CA SER A 178 -16.02 -8.84 -7.34
C SER A 178 -15.28 -9.58 -6.22
N ARG A 179 -13.99 -9.90 -6.39
CA ARG A 179 -13.18 -10.54 -5.33
C ARG A 179 -12.69 -9.53 -4.29
N ILE A 180 -12.72 -8.24 -4.62
CA ILE A 180 -12.19 -7.14 -3.81
C ILE A 180 -13.19 -5.98 -3.78
N ASP A 181 -13.08 -5.13 -2.76
CA ASP A 181 -13.92 -3.93 -2.63
C ASP A 181 -13.15 -2.70 -3.09
N VAL A 182 -13.24 -2.39 -4.39
CA VAL A 182 -12.58 -1.23 -4.99
C VAL A 182 -13.60 -0.18 -5.42
N VAL A 183 -13.38 1.06 -4.97
CA VAL A 183 -14.22 2.21 -5.33
C VAL A 183 -13.39 3.29 -6.01
N VAL A 184 -13.96 3.95 -7.02
CA VAL A 184 -13.35 5.13 -7.63
C VAL A 184 -13.14 6.20 -6.57
N ASP A 185 -12.01 6.90 -6.67
CA ASP A 185 -11.61 7.91 -5.70
C ASP A 185 -11.12 9.16 -6.42
N ASP A 186 -11.39 10.32 -5.81
CA ASP A 186 -10.89 11.61 -6.29
C ASP A 186 -9.71 12.01 -5.39
N PRO A 187 -8.49 12.16 -5.95
CA PRO A 187 -7.30 12.46 -5.17
C PRO A 187 -7.32 13.83 -4.50
N ASP A 188 -8.26 14.71 -4.87
CA ASP A 188 -8.45 16.06 -4.31
C ASP A 188 -9.57 16.12 -3.25
N ILE A 189 -10.31 15.03 -3.05
CA ILE A 189 -11.39 14.95 -2.08
C ILE A 189 -10.99 13.99 -0.95
N GLU A 190 -11.06 14.48 0.29
CA GLU A 190 -10.79 13.66 1.46
C GLU A 190 -11.85 12.55 1.59
N PRO A 191 -11.46 11.26 1.68
CA PRO A 191 -12.39 10.16 1.81
C PRO A 191 -12.96 10.12 3.24
N PRO A 192 -14.01 9.32 3.47
CA PRO A 192 -14.49 9.06 4.83
C PRO A 192 -13.43 8.28 5.64
N TYR A 193 -13.19 8.66 6.89
CA TYR A 193 -12.36 7.92 7.84
C TYR A 193 -13.14 7.54 9.08
N TYR A 194 -12.81 6.39 9.64
CA TYR A 194 -13.24 6.02 10.97
C TYR A 194 -12.65 6.97 12.01
N SER A 195 -13.35 7.13 13.14
CA SER A 195 -12.88 7.94 14.25
C SER A 195 -11.91 7.13 15.12
N TYR A 196 -10.71 7.67 15.35
CA TYR A 196 -9.79 7.10 16.33
C TYR A 196 -10.37 7.25 17.75
N ARG A 197 -10.37 6.15 18.53
CA ARG A 197 -10.58 6.23 19.98
C ARG A 197 -9.33 6.85 20.63
N GLY A 198 -9.19 8.17 20.57
CA GLY A 198 -7.95 8.79 21.06
C GLY A 198 -7.81 10.29 20.92
N SER A 199 -8.88 11.07 21.07
CA SER A 199 -8.73 12.50 21.39
C SER A 199 -9.81 12.93 22.40
N GLY A 200 -9.77 12.30 23.57
CA GLY A 200 -10.19 13.00 24.78
C GLY A 200 -9.11 14.04 25.07
N ALA A 201 -9.45 15.31 24.86
CA ALA A 201 -8.67 16.42 25.37
C ALA A 201 -8.48 16.26 26.88
N GLY A 202 -7.24 16.41 27.34
CA GLY A 202 -6.83 16.48 28.73
C GLY A 202 -5.44 17.08 28.82
#